data_AF-A0AAW0FYL0-F1
#
_entry.id   AF-A0AAW0FYL0-F1
#
_cell.length_a   1.000
_cell.length_b   1.000
_cell.length_c   1.000
_cell.angle_alpha   90.00
_cell.angle_beta   90.00
_cell.angle_gamma   90.00
#
_symmetry.space_group_name_H-M   'P 1'
#
loop_
_entity.id
_entity.type
_entity.pdbx_description
1 polymer ?
#
loop_
_entity_poly.entity_id
_entity_poly.type
_entity_poly.pdbx_seq_one_letter_code
_entity_poly.pdbx_strand_id
1 'polypeptide(L)'
;MSSEELKKHVFNREVNNGIPTCSKCKGFVKPDIVFFGENLPARFFSQWDDDCEDVDIAIVAGSSLTVYPFAGLPSEVGKNSIRLLVNREAVGDFKSRKRKNDILALEDCDYVAETLADLLGWKLDLDKLIKTAKAQFESTKNEKKPSAELDAKELASKIKKVELKDGDSAPTKKEDADVKDLDEEIAKLKI
;
A
#
# COMPACT_ATOMS: atom_id res chain seq x y z
N MET A 1 -8.42 20.75 -9.69
CA MET A 1 -9.55 19.89 -9.32
C MET A 1 -9.43 19.65 -7.84
N SER A 2 -10.48 19.91 -7.07
CA SER A 2 -10.44 19.67 -5.61
C SER A 2 -10.55 18.17 -5.31
N SER A 3 -10.16 17.75 -4.10
CA SER A 3 -10.31 16.36 -3.65
C SER A 3 -11.76 15.86 -3.65
N GLU A 4 -12.74 16.77 -3.59
CA GLU A 4 -14.17 16.46 -3.63
C GLU A 4 -14.65 16.18 -5.06
N GLU A 5 -14.17 16.95 -6.04
CA GLU A 5 -14.44 16.73 -7.46
C GLU A 5 -13.83 15.39 -7.93
N LEU A 6 -12.61 15.08 -7.47
CA LEU A 6 -11.96 13.81 -7.78
C LEU A 6 -12.77 12.62 -7.26
N LYS A 7 -13.27 12.70 -6.01
CA LYS A 7 -14.14 11.66 -5.43
C LYS A 7 -15.40 11.45 -6.26
N LYS A 8 -16.06 12.53 -6.69
CA LYS A 8 -17.26 12.42 -7.54
C LYS A 8 -16.95 11.68 -8.84
N HIS A 9 -15.82 11.96 -9.48
CA HIS A 9 -15.43 11.29 -10.73
C HIS A 9 -15.06 9.81 -10.51
N VAL A 10 -14.39 9.48 -9.40
CA VAL A 10 -13.96 8.10 -9.10
C VAL A 10 -15.14 7.21 -8.69
N PHE A 11 -16.10 7.75 -7.92
CA PHE A 11 -17.22 6.96 -7.40
C PHE A 11 -18.46 6.98 -8.30
N ASN A 12 -18.57 7.92 -9.24
CA ASN A 12 -19.64 7.91 -10.23
C ASN A 12 -19.21 7.19 -11.51
N ARG A 13 -19.57 5.90 -11.62
CA ARG A 13 -19.26 5.08 -12.80
C ARG A 13 -20.01 5.49 -14.06
N GLU A 14 -21.06 6.31 -13.96
CA GLU A 14 -21.80 6.82 -15.13
C GLU A 14 -20.95 7.82 -15.93
N VAL A 15 -19.96 8.44 -15.30
CA VAL A 15 -19.05 9.41 -15.94
C VAL A 15 -17.72 8.74 -16.24
N ASN A 16 -17.39 8.58 -17.52
CA ASN A 16 -16.11 8.04 -18.00
C ASN A 16 -15.69 6.71 -17.33
N ASN A 17 -16.67 5.86 -17.03
CA ASN A 17 -16.48 4.58 -16.34
C ASN A 17 -15.76 4.68 -14.98
N GLY A 18 -15.87 5.83 -14.30
CA GLY A 18 -15.19 6.11 -13.04
C GLY A 18 -13.71 6.55 -13.17
N ILE A 19 -13.24 6.83 -14.40
CA ILE A 19 -11.86 7.28 -14.64
C ILE A 19 -11.81 8.82 -14.60
N PRO A 20 -11.09 9.42 -13.64
CA PRO A 20 -11.06 10.86 -13.49
C PRO A 20 -10.27 11.55 -14.61
N THR A 21 -10.89 12.56 -15.23
CA THR A 21 -10.28 13.39 -16.28
C THR A 21 -10.29 14.87 -15.94
N CYS A 22 -9.25 15.58 -16.36
CA CYS A 22 -9.05 16.99 -16.05
C CYS A 22 -10.13 17.86 -16.72
N SER A 23 -10.76 18.75 -15.95
CA SER A 23 -11.79 19.66 -16.47
C SER A 23 -11.27 20.61 -17.55
N LYS A 24 -9.98 20.98 -17.50
CA LYS A 24 -9.34 21.93 -18.43
C LYS A 24 -8.75 21.26 -19.68
N CYS A 25 -7.91 20.23 -19.52
CA CYS A 25 -7.19 19.61 -20.64
C CYS A 25 -7.73 18.25 -21.08
N LYS A 26 -8.75 17.70 -20.40
CA LYS A 26 -9.35 16.38 -20.65
C LYS A 26 -8.42 15.17 -20.50
N GLY A 27 -7.14 15.36 -20.16
CA GLY A 27 -6.21 14.28 -19.83
C GLY A 27 -6.58 13.53 -18.54
N PHE A 28 -6.01 12.35 -18.34
CA PHE A 28 -6.22 11.54 -17.14
C PHE A 28 -5.65 12.23 -15.90
N VAL A 29 -6.35 12.08 -14.78
CA VAL A 29 -5.90 12.58 -13.48
C VAL A 29 -5.35 11.41 -12.67
N LYS A 30 -4.06 11.50 -12.31
CA LYS A 30 -3.41 10.55 -11.42
C LYS A 30 -3.43 11.10 -9.99
N PRO A 31 -3.72 10.29 -8.96
CA PRO A 31 -3.48 10.70 -7.58
C PRO A 31 -1.99 10.97 -7.36
N ASP A 32 -1.69 11.84 -6.40
CA ASP A 32 -0.32 12.21 -6.04
C ASP A 32 0.35 11.09 -5.21
N ILE A 33 0.64 9.98 -5.88
CA ILE A 33 1.37 8.83 -5.37
C ILE A 33 2.45 8.46 -6.37
N VAL A 34 3.52 7.82 -5.91
CA VAL A 34 4.64 7.39 -6.77
C VAL A 34 4.38 5.99 -7.29
N PHE A 35 4.39 5.81 -8.60
CA PHE A 35 4.31 4.50 -9.26
C PHE A 35 5.71 3.93 -9.47
N PHE A 36 5.81 2.62 -9.68
CA PHE A 36 7.08 2.02 -10.08
C PHE A 36 7.60 2.65 -11.39
N GLY A 37 8.88 3.01 -11.39
CA GLY A 37 9.53 3.70 -12.50
C GLY A 37 9.41 5.23 -12.46
N GLU A 38 8.63 5.80 -11.54
CA GLU A 38 8.64 7.24 -11.29
C GLU A 38 9.70 7.63 -10.26
N ASN A 39 10.20 8.87 -10.37
CA ASN A 39 11.07 9.43 -9.35
C ASN A 39 10.29 9.72 -8.07
N LEU A 40 10.95 9.53 -6.93
CA LEU A 40 10.43 10.03 -5.66
C LEU A 40 10.34 11.57 -5.67
N PRO A 41 9.47 12.16 -4.84
CA PRO A 41 9.35 13.61 -4.72
C PRO A 41 10.69 14.24 -4.37
N ALA A 42 11.01 15.41 -4.93
CA ALA A 42 12.28 16.12 -4.65
C ALA A 42 12.50 16.35 -3.14
N ARG A 43 11.42 16.57 -2.39
CA ARG A 43 11.45 16.72 -0.93
C ARG A 43 12.12 15.52 -0.23
N PHE A 44 11.94 14.31 -0.74
CA PHE A 44 12.54 13.11 -0.17
C PHE A 44 14.06 13.20 -0.17
N PHE A 45 14.65 13.61 -1.28
CA PHE A 45 16.11 13.74 -1.41
C PHE A 45 16.65 14.98 -0.69
N SER A 46 15.90 16.08 -0.69
CA SER A 46 16.33 17.30 0.02
C SER A 46 16.32 17.17 1.54
N GLN A 47 15.69 16.14 2.10
CA GLN A 47 15.69 15.87 3.54
C GLN A 47 16.54 14.65 3.90
N TRP A 48 16.98 13.88 2.89
CA TRP A 48 17.67 12.62 3.11
C TRP A 48 18.93 12.79 3.97
N ASP A 49 19.80 13.72 3.59
CA ASP A 49 21.08 13.93 4.28
C ASP A 49 20.84 14.49 5.68
N ASP A 50 20.01 15.55 5.79
CA ASP A 50 19.65 16.19 7.06
C ASP A 50 19.02 15.17 8.06
N ASP A 51 18.11 14.32 7.59
CA ASP A 51 17.42 13.32 8.41
C ASP A 51 18.33 12.13 8.78
N CYS A 52 19.50 11.93 8.14
CA CYS A 52 20.40 10.80 8.40
C CYS A 52 21.62 11.17 9.26
N GLU A 53 22.08 12.43 9.20
CA GLU A 53 23.31 12.85 9.90
C GLU A 53 23.16 12.90 11.42
N ASP A 54 22.00 13.30 11.96
CA ASP A 54 21.81 13.57 13.40
C ASP A 54 20.70 12.69 14.02
N VAL A 55 20.80 11.37 13.83
CA VAL A 55 19.85 10.40 14.39
C VAL A 55 20.48 9.58 15.51
N ASP A 56 19.93 9.68 16.71
CA ASP A 56 20.27 8.78 17.82
C ASP A 56 19.58 7.42 17.68
N ILE A 57 18.31 7.43 17.29
CA ILE A 57 17.46 6.24 17.19
C ILE A 57 16.64 6.28 15.90
N ALA A 58 16.82 5.28 15.04
CA ALA A 58 15.99 5.04 13.87
C ALA A 58 14.99 3.90 14.15
N ILE A 59 13.69 4.19 14.06
CA ILE A 59 12.63 3.19 14.22
C ILE A 59 12.07 2.82 12.85
N VAL A 60 12.24 1.56 12.46
CA VAL A 60 11.68 1.00 11.24
C VAL A 60 10.53 0.08 11.62
N ALA A 61 9.31 0.44 11.24
CA ALA A 61 8.11 -0.32 11.59
C ALA A 61 7.33 -0.76 10.35
N GLY A 62 6.90 -2.03 10.31
CA GLY A 62 5.92 -2.53 9.34
C GLY A 62 6.34 -2.46 7.86
N SER A 63 7.64 -2.56 7.56
CA SER A 63 8.18 -2.52 6.19
C SER A 63 9.02 -3.75 5.88
N SER A 64 8.94 -4.25 4.64
CA SER A 64 9.80 -5.32 4.13
C SER A 64 11.20 -4.84 3.71
N LEU A 65 11.40 -3.53 3.60
CA LEU A 65 12.62 -2.90 3.09
C LEU A 65 13.09 -3.48 1.73
N THR A 66 12.17 -3.67 0.79
CA THR A 66 12.48 -4.22 -0.55
C THR A 66 12.51 -3.18 -1.67
N VAL A 67 11.95 -1.99 -1.45
CA VAL A 67 11.82 -0.96 -2.50
C VAL A 67 12.87 0.13 -2.31
N TYR A 68 13.73 0.31 -3.31
CA TYR A 68 14.74 1.36 -3.33
C TYR A 68 14.19 2.66 -3.95
N PRO A 69 14.72 3.83 -3.52
CA PRO A 69 15.82 4.02 -2.58
C PRO A 69 15.42 3.91 -1.09
N PHE A 70 14.13 3.90 -0.73
CA PHE A 70 13.67 3.91 0.66
C PHE A 70 14.28 2.82 1.55
N ALA A 71 14.43 1.60 1.02
CA ALA A 71 15.04 0.47 1.72
C ALA A 71 16.48 0.72 2.23
N GLY A 72 17.19 1.69 1.63
CA GLY A 72 18.55 2.07 2.01
C GLY A 72 18.64 3.00 3.22
N LEU A 73 17.57 3.74 3.54
CA LEU A 73 17.58 4.75 4.61
C LEU A 73 18.12 4.24 5.95
N PRO A 74 17.68 3.05 6.46
CA PRO A 74 18.18 2.57 7.75
C PRO A 74 19.69 2.32 7.74
N SER A 75 20.32 2.15 6.58
CA SER A 75 21.75 1.91 6.47
C SER A 75 22.58 3.17 6.31
N GLU A 76 21.97 4.31 5.99
CA GLU A 76 22.65 5.60 5.94
C GLU A 76 22.80 6.24 7.33
N VAL A 77 21.94 5.89 8.30
CA VAL A 77 22.07 6.41 9.66
C VAL A 77 23.42 6.03 10.28
N GLY A 78 23.93 6.91 11.13
CA GLY A 78 25.22 6.80 11.79
C GLY A 78 25.51 5.41 12.40
N LYS A 79 26.79 5.03 12.42
CA LYS A 79 27.22 3.70 12.94
C LYS A 79 26.91 3.51 14.43
N ASN A 80 26.84 4.60 15.18
CA ASN A 80 26.57 4.58 16.61
C ASN A 80 25.07 4.63 16.93
N SER A 81 24.24 5.06 15.97
CA SER A 81 22.79 5.16 16.11
C SER A 81 22.17 3.79 16.37
N ILE A 82 21.17 3.77 17.25
CA ILE A 82 20.38 2.58 17.51
C ILE A 82 19.37 2.43 16.39
N ARG A 83 19.26 1.24 15.80
CA ARG A 83 18.20 0.94 14.83
C ARG A 83 17.26 -0.08 15.43
N LEU A 84 16.01 0.31 15.63
CA LEU A 84 14.95 -0.58 16.11
C LEU A 84 14.11 -1.02 14.93
N LEU A 85 14.12 -2.32 14.63
CA LEU A 85 13.16 -2.93 13.71
C LEU A 85 11.96 -3.46 14.49
N VAL A 86 10.77 -2.98 14.16
CA VAL A 86 9.48 -3.48 14.64
C VAL A 86 8.76 -4.13 13.47
N ASN A 87 8.80 -5.44 13.38
CA ASN A 87 8.19 -6.16 12.26
C ASN A 87 7.96 -7.62 12.61
N ARG A 88 7.10 -8.32 11.87
CA ARG A 88 6.85 -9.76 12.11
C ARG A 88 8.04 -10.65 11.76
N GLU A 89 8.97 -10.16 10.94
CA GLU A 89 10.16 -10.88 10.52
C GLU A 89 11.35 -9.93 10.33
N ALA A 90 12.56 -10.49 10.40
CA ALA A 90 13.79 -9.74 10.10
C ALA A 90 13.88 -9.47 8.59
N VAL A 91 14.21 -8.23 8.22
CA VAL A 91 14.17 -7.75 6.83
C VAL A 91 15.38 -6.88 6.48
N GLY A 92 15.65 -6.71 5.18
CA GLY A 92 16.73 -5.86 4.67
C GLY A 92 18.07 -6.12 5.36
N ASP A 93 18.78 -5.05 5.67
CA ASP A 93 20.07 -5.13 6.37
C ASP A 93 19.97 -5.62 7.82
N PHE A 94 18.79 -5.59 8.46
CA PHE A 94 18.62 -6.21 9.78
C PHE A 94 18.70 -7.73 9.74
N LYS A 95 18.45 -8.34 8.57
CA LYS A 95 18.61 -9.78 8.33
C LYS A 95 19.99 -10.11 7.75
N SER A 96 20.43 -9.39 6.73
CA SER A 96 21.65 -9.72 5.98
C SER A 96 22.94 -9.14 6.59
N ARG A 97 22.87 -7.95 7.21
CA ARG A 97 24.03 -7.17 7.68
C ARG A 97 23.74 -6.47 9.01
N LYS A 98 23.29 -7.26 9.98
CA LYS A 98 22.89 -6.75 11.31
C LYS A 98 24.06 -6.06 12.02
N ARG A 99 23.84 -4.84 12.51
CA ARG A 99 24.79 -4.11 13.36
C ARG A 99 24.67 -4.56 14.82
N LYS A 100 25.71 -4.31 15.61
CA LYS A 100 25.72 -4.66 17.04
C LYS A 100 24.63 -3.93 17.84
N ASN A 101 24.30 -2.70 17.43
CA ASN A 101 23.33 -1.84 18.09
C ASN A 101 21.91 -1.99 17.51
N ASP A 102 21.69 -2.96 16.61
CA ASP A 102 20.36 -3.21 16.05
C ASP A 102 19.51 -4.02 17.04
N ILE A 103 18.33 -3.48 17.35
CA ILE A 103 17.31 -4.11 18.17
C ILE A 103 16.20 -4.60 17.24
N LEU A 104 15.80 -5.87 17.39
CA LEU A 104 14.72 -6.47 16.60
C LEU A 104 13.58 -6.83 17.55
N ALA A 105 12.47 -6.12 17.45
CA ALA A 105 11.21 -6.47 18.07
C ALA A 105 10.35 -7.21 17.03
N LEU A 106 10.44 -8.55 17.06
CA LEU A 106 9.79 -9.41 16.08
C LEU A 106 8.32 -9.69 16.44
N GLU A 107 7.53 -8.64 16.53
CA GLU A 107 6.17 -8.65 17.06
C GLU A 107 5.23 -7.77 16.22
N ASP A 108 3.97 -7.70 16.63
CA ASP A 108 3.00 -6.77 16.05
C ASP A 108 3.35 -5.31 16.38
N CYS A 109 3.20 -4.41 15.40
CA CYS A 109 3.60 -3.00 15.54
C CYS A 109 2.80 -2.28 16.63
N ASP A 110 1.50 -2.57 16.75
CA ASP A 110 0.64 -1.93 17.74
C ASP A 110 1.03 -2.39 19.15
N TYR A 111 1.30 -3.69 19.32
CA TYR A 111 1.75 -4.25 20.59
C TYR A 111 3.08 -3.62 21.06
N VAL A 112 4.05 -3.47 20.16
CA VAL A 112 5.33 -2.84 20.49
C VAL A 112 5.17 -1.35 20.78
N ALA A 113 4.32 -0.65 20.03
CA ALA A 113 4.03 0.76 20.29
C ALA A 113 3.38 0.97 21.68
N GLU A 114 2.39 0.14 22.04
CA GLU A 114 1.75 0.18 23.37
C GLU A 114 2.75 -0.18 24.48
N THR A 115 3.58 -1.20 24.28
CA THR A 115 4.61 -1.60 25.24
C THR A 115 5.63 -0.48 25.45
N LEU A 116 6.10 0.15 24.37
CA LEU A 116 7.04 1.26 24.45
C LEU A 116 6.40 2.46 25.15
N ALA A 117 5.14 2.76 24.85
CA ALA A 117 4.41 3.82 25.54
C ALA A 117 4.25 3.54 27.04
N ASP A 118 4.00 2.28 27.44
CA ASP A 118 3.92 1.90 28.86
C ASP A 118 5.27 2.09 29.56
N LEU A 119 6.35 1.60 28.96
CA LEU A 119 7.71 1.72 29.49
C LEU A 119 8.18 3.18 29.61
N LEU A 120 7.73 4.06 28.71
CA LEU A 120 8.03 5.49 28.74
C LEU A 120 7.06 6.29 29.64
N GLY A 121 6.03 5.65 30.22
CA GLY A 121 5.02 6.31 31.05
C GLY A 121 3.98 7.11 30.25
N TRP A 122 3.85 6.88 28.95
CA TRP A 122 2.94 7.57 28.02
C TRP A 122 1.64 6.83 27.75
N LYS A 123 1.39 5.71 28.42
CA LYS A 123 0.21 4.86 28.16
C LYS A 123 -1.11 5.62 28.21
N LEU A 124 -1.32 6.41 29.26
CA LEU A 124 -2.56 7.20 29.42
C LEU A 124 -2.74 8.23 28.30
N ASP A 125 -1.65 8.86 27.86
CA ASP A 125 -1.68 9.85 26.78
C ASP A 125 -1.95 9.18 25.44
N LEU A 126 -1.32 8.03 25.17
CA LEU A 126 -1.57 7.23 23.98
C LEU A 126 -3.03 6.75 23.92
N ASP A 127 -3.56 6.19 25.01
CA ASP A 127 -4.94 5.73 25.10
C ASP A 127 -5.94 6.87 24.84
N LYS A 128 -5.66 8.05 25.40
CA LYS A 128 -6.47 9.25 25.17
C LYS A 128 -6.42 9.69 23.71
N LEU A 129 -5.24 9.73 23.10
CA LEU A 129 -5.07 10.08 21.69
C LEU A 129 -5.82 9.10 20.78
N ILE A 130 -5.68 7.79 21.00
CA ILE A 130 -6.39 6.75 20.25
C ILE A 130 -7.91 6.92 20.39
N LYS A 131 -8.40 7.15 21.61
CA LYS A 131 -9.84 7.34 21.87
C LYS A 131 -10.37 8.58 21.16
N THR A 132 -9.66 9.71 21.24
CA THR A 132 -10.05 10.96 20.56
C THR A 132 -10.06 10.79 19.05
N ALA A 133 -9.02 10.18 18.47
CA ALA A 133 -8.92 9.93 17.04
C ALA A 133 -10.04 9.00 16.53
N LYS A 134 -10.35 7.92 17.27
CA LYS A 134 -11.45 7.00 16.94
C LYS A 134 -12.80 7.73 16.95
N ALA A 135 -13.07 8.55 17.96
CA ALA A 135 -14.31 9.33 18.03
C ALA A 135 -14.44 10.34 16.86
N GLN A 136 -13.36 11.04 16.51
CA GLN A 136 -13.34 11.97 15.37
C GLN A 136 -13.53 11.25 14.03
N PHE A 137 -12.98 10.05 13.88
CA PHE A 137 -13.16 9.24 12.69
C PHE A 137 -14.61 8.76 12.55
N GLU A 138 -15.22 8.29 13.65
CA GLU A 138 -16.62 7.85 13.67
C GLU A 138 -17.61 8.99 13.41
N SER A 139 -17.37 10.18 13.96
CA SER A 139 -18.21 11.35 13.66
C SER A 139 -18.11 11.75 12.18
N THR A 140 -16.91 11.75 11.61
CA THR A 140 -16.68 12.06 10.18
C THR A 140 -17.29 11.01 9.25
N LYS A 141 -17.40 9.75 9.72
CA LYS A 141 -18.05 8.66 8.97
C LYS A 141 -19.57 8.78 8.98
N ASN A 142 -20.16 9.22 10.10
CA ASN A 142 -21.61 9.43 10.22
C ASN A 142 -22.11 10.68 9.46
N GLU A 143 -21.29 11.71 9.29
CA GLU A 143 -21.63 12.88 8.46
C GLU A 143 -21.56 12.61 6.94
N LYS A 144 -20.90 11.52 6.51
CA LYS A 144 -20.64 11.19 5.10
C LYS A 144 -21.26 9.87 4.67
N LYS A 145 -22.47 9.51 5.12
CA LYS A 145 -23.21 8.37 4.55
C LYS A 145 -23.89 8.83 3.25
N PRO A 146 -23.43 8.45 2.04
CA PRO A 146 -24.27 8.58 0.86
C PRO A 146 -25.35 7.51 1.01
N SER A 147 -26.61 7.92 0.91
CA SER A 147 -27.75 7.05 0.68
C SER A 147 -27.58 6.33 -0.67
N ALA A 148 -26.81 5.25 -0.67
CA ALA A 148 -26.68 4.32 -1.79
C ALA A 148 -26.43 2.90 -1.26
N GLU A 149 -27.19 2.49 -0.24
CA GLU A 149 -27.63 1.10 -0.16
C GLU A 149 -28.81 0.95 -1.12
N LEU A 150 -28.54 1.08 -2.43
CA LEU A 150 -29.45 0.65 -3.47
C LEU A 150 -28.74 -0.47 -4.23
N ASP A 151 -29.17 -1.68 -3.88
CA ASP A 151 -29.46 -2.74 -4.84
C ASP A 151 -28.32 -3.55 -5.48
N ALA A 152 -27.41 -4.05 -4.63
CA ALA A 152 -26.65 -5.27 -4.96
C ALA A 152 -27.57 -6.48 -5.25
N LYS A 153 -28.79 -6.51 -4.68
CA LYS A 153 -29.80 -7.55 -4.93
C LYS A 153 -30.51 -7.40 -6.29
N GLU A 154 -30.65 -6.19 -6.81
CA GLU A 154 -31.25 -5.95 -8.13
C GLU A 154 -30.27 -6.26 -9.28
N LEU A 155 -28.96 -6.04 -9.06
CA LEU A 155 -27.93 -6.39 -10.05
C LEU A 155 -27.78 -7.91 -10.20
N ALA A 156 -27.84 -8.66 -9.10
CA ALA A 156 -27.77 -10.12 -9.11
C ALA A 156 -28.96 -10.78 -9.82
N SER A 157 -30.14 -10.14 -9.79
CA SER A 157 -31.35 -10.64 -10.47
C SER A 157 -31.40 -10.28 -11.96
N LYS A 158 -30.68 -9.25 -12.39
CA LYS A 158 -30.50 -8.89 -13.82
C LYS A 158 -29.52 -9.82 -14.54
N ILE A 159 -28.45 -10.26 -13.86
CA ILE A 159 -27.45 -11.20 -14.44
C ILE A 159 -28.08 -12.57 -14.76
N LYS A 160 -29.03 -13.04 -13.93
CA LYS A 160 -29.70 -14.33 -14.10
C LYS A 160 -30.67 -14.42 -15.29
N LYS A 161 -31.03 -13.28 -15.92
CA LYS A 161 -31.96 -13.25 -17.06
C LYS A 161 -31.27 -13.22 -18.42
N VAL A 162 -29.94 -13.08 -18.46
CA VAL A 162 -29.18 -13.02 -19.72
C VAL A 162 -28.74 -14.42 -20.18
N GLU A 163 -28.59 -15.37 -19.27
CA GLU A 163 -28.33 -16.78 -19.61
C GLU A 163 -29.66 -17.51 -19.85
N LEU A 164 -30.23 -17.39 -21.05
CA LEU A 164 -31.15 -18.36 -21.71
C LEU A 164 -31.68 -17.73 -23.01
N LYS A 165 -30.98 -18.04 -24.12
CA LYS A 165 -31.31 -17.92 -25.57
C LYS A 165 -29.96 -17.66 -26.29
N ASP A 166 -29.38 -18.51 -27.14
CA ASP A 166 -29.74 -19.73 -27.86
C ASP A 166 -28.40 -20.52 -28.03
N GLY A 167 -28.31 -21.84 -27.87
CA GLY A 167 -28.51 -22.86 -28.93
C GLY A 167 -27.83 -22.47 -30.25
N ASP A 168 -26.88 -23.19 -30.88
CA ASP A 168 -26.47 -24.59 -30.82
C ASP A 168 -25.21 -24.79 -31.75
N SER A 169 -24.61 -25.98 -31.71
CA SER A 169 -23.57 -26.58 -32.59
C SER A 169 -22.07 -26.45 -32.21
N ALA A 170 -21.51 -27.60 -31.81
CA ALA A 170 -20.11 -28.00 -31.87
C ALA A 170 -19.89 -28.95 -33.09
N PRO A 171 -18.71 -29.54 -33.34
CA PRO A 171 -17.37 -28.98 -33.51
C PRO A 171 -16.72 -29.40 -34.86
N THR A 172 -15.74 -28.65 -35.38
CA THR A 172 -14.80 -29.16 -36.40
C THR A 172 -13.35 -28.82 -36.05
N LYS A 173 -12.50 -29.86 -36.08
CA LYS A 173 -11.05 -29.87 -35.84
C LYS A 173 -10.25 -29.19 -36.98
N LYS A 174 -9.12 -28.56 -36.64
CA LYS A 174 -7.75 -28.71 -37.24
C LYS A 174 -6.75 -27.75 -36.54
N GLU A 175 -5.78 -28.33 -35.80
CA GLU A 175 -4.30 -28.30 -36.06
C GLU A 175 -3.64 -26.96 -35.64
N ASP A 176 -3.02 -26.85 -34.45
CA ASP A 176 -1.66 -27.29 -34.02
C ASP A 176 -0.49 -26.45 -34.58
N ALA A 177 0.13 -25.62 -33.74
CA ALA A 177 1.58 -25.40 -33.68
C ALA A 177 1.99 -24.58 -32.42
N ASP A 178 3.09 -25.03 -31.80
CA ASP A 178 4.00 -24.29 -30.90
C ASP A 178 3.65 -24.08 -29.42
N VAL A 179 3.65 -25.19 -28.66
CA VAL A 179 3.98 -25.20 -27.22
C VAL A 179 5.01 -26.31 -26.96
N LYS A 180 6.25 -26.10 -27.40
CA LYS A 180 7.42 -26.89 -27.01
C LYS A 180 8.65 -25.98 -27.08
N ASP A 181 8.86 -25.16 -26.05
CA ASP A 181 10.19 -24.56 -25.81
C ASP A 181 10.33 -23.86 -24.44
N LEU A 182 9.27 -23.74 -23.64
CA LEU A 182 9.35 -23.04 -22.34
C LEU A 182 9.93 -23.88 -21.19
N ASP A 183 9.94 -25.21 -21.31
CA ASP A 183 10.43 -26.09 -20.24
C ASP A 183 11.97 -26.22 -20.22
N GLU A 184 12.66 -25.99 -21.35
CA GLU A 184 14.13 -26.04 -21.41
C GLU A 184 14.82 -24.74 -20.95
N GLU A 185 14.14 -23.59 -21.00
CA GLU A 185 14.68 -22.32 -20.51
C GLU A 185 14.60 -22.18 -18.98
N ILE A 186 13.59 -22.77 -18.35
CA ILE A 186 13.41 -22.74 -16.88
C ILE A 186 14.52 -23.54 -16.16
N ALA A 187 15.15 -24.50 -16.83
CA ALA A 187 16.26 -25.27 -16.28
C ALA A 187 17.59 -24.50 -16.22
N LYS A 188 17.74 -23.39 -16.95
CA LYS A 188 19.00 -22.61 -17.03
C LYS A 188 19.10 -21.47 -16.01
N LEU A 189 18.04 -21.17 -15.26
CA LEU A 189 18.00 -20.03 -14.33
C LEU A 189 18.11 -20.40 -12.85
N LYS A 190 18.57 -21.61 -12.51
CA LYS A 190 18.95 -21.94 -11.14
C LYS A 190 20.40 -21.54 -10.86
N ILE A 191 20.59 -20.31 -10.38
CA ILE A 191 21.59 -19.97 -9.35
C ILE A 191 20.81 -19.43 -8.15
#